data_AF-A0A847WEU5-F1
#
_entry.id   AF-A0A847WEU5-F1
#
_cell.length_a   1.000
_cell.length_b   1.000
_cell.length_c   1.000
_cell.angle_alpha   90.00
_cell.angle_beta   90.00
_cell.angle_gamma   90.00
#
_symmetry.space_group_name_H-M   'P 1'
#
loop_
_entity.id
_entity.type
_entity.pdbx_description
1 polymer ?
#
loop_
_entity_poly.entity_id
_entity_poly.type
_entity_poly.pdbx_seq_one_letter_code
_entity_poly.pdbx_strand_id
1 'polypeptide(L)' 'GADAVLIGRPYAVAAYGGGKEGVELYTHKLGQELEETMIMTGCHRLDDIGKTHVSYKF' A
#
# COMPACT_ATOMS: atom_id res chain seq x y z
N GLY A 1 4.94 -6.19 -10.14
CA GLY A 1 4.55 -7.24 -11.09
C GLY A 1 3.61 -8.28 -10.49
N ALA A 2 3.23 -8.17 -9.22
CA ALA A 2 2.02 -8.85 -8.73
C ALA A 2 0.81 -7.98 -9.02
N ASP A 3 -0.36 -8.58 -9.24
CA ASP A 3 -1.61 -7.86 -9.51
C ASP A 3 -2.21 -7.22 -8.24
N ALA A 4 -1.95 -7.82 -7.08
CA ALA A 4 -2.36 -7.31 -5.78
C ALA A 4 -1.51 -7.93 -4.65
N VAL A 5 -1.66 -7.41 -3.43
CA VAL A 5 -1.06 -7.97 -2.21
C VAL A 5 -2.08 -8.07 -1.08
N LEU A 6 -1.94 -9.07 -0.23
CA LEU A 6 -2.78 -9.26 0.96
C LEU A 6 -2.02 -8.85 2.22
N ILE A 7 -2.73 -8.23 3.16
CA ILE A 7 -2.18 -7.79 4.44
C ILE A 7 -2.94 -8.51 5.57
N GLY A 8 -2.21 -9.29 6.36
CA GLY A 8 -2.78 -10.09 7.46
C GLY A 8 -2.66 -9.39 8.82
N ARG A 9 -1.57 -9.70 9.55
CA ARG A 9 -1.35 -9.25 10.94
C ARG A 9 -1.64 -7.76 11.21
N PRO A 10 -1.27 -6.81 10.34
CA PRO A 10 -1.60 -5.40 10.58
C PRO A 10 -3.11 -5.12 10.68
N TYR A 11 -3.95 -5.78 9.88
CA TYR A 11 -5.41 -5.65 9.98
C TYR A 11 -5.97 -6.25 11.27
N ALA A 12 -5.36 -7.32 11.80
CA ALA A 12 -5.74 -7.83 13.11
C ALA A 12 -5.48 -6.77 14.20
N VAL A 13 -4.31 -6.13 14.20
CA VAL A 13 -3.99 -5.06 15.15
C VAL A 13 -4.97 -3.88 15.02
N ALA A 14 -5.29 -3.45 13.79
CA ALA A 14 -6.24 -2.37 13.55
C ALA A 14 -7.66 -2.71 14.06
N ALA A 15 -8.13 -3.94 13.79
CA ALA A 15 -9.43 -4.41 14.23
C ALA A 15 -9.53 -4.56 15.76
N TYR A 16 -8.49 -5.10 16.40
CA TYR A 16 -8.47 -5.23 17.86
C TYR A 16 -8.30 -3.90 18.59
N GLY A 17 -7.50 -2.98 18.05
CA GLY A 17 -7.20 -1.70 18.69
C GLY A 17 -8.28 -0.63 18.50
N GLY A 18 -8.89 -0.57 17.31
CA GLY A 18 -9.82 0.48 16.93
C GLY A 18 -11.12 -0.01 16.30
N GLY A 19 -11.39 -1.32 16.32
CA GLY A 19 -12.62 -1.87 15.75
C GLY A 19 -12.78 -1.53 14.26
N LYS A 20 -13.99 -1.15 13.88
CA LYS A 20 -14.34 -0.79 12.50
C LYS A 20 -13.58 0.46 12.06
N GLU A 21 -13.54 1.48 12.90
CA GLU A 21 -12.92 2.77 12.63
C GLU A 21 -11.40 2.62 12.45
N GLY A 22 -10.77 1.77 13.26
CA GLY A 22 -9.35 1.43 13.13
C GLY A 22 -9.03 0.75 11.79
N VAL A 23 -9.87 -0.19 11.36
CA VAL A 23 -9.74 -0.86 10.05
C VAL A 23 -9.93 0.13 8.91
N GLU A 24 -10.95 0.99 8.98
CA GLU A 24 -11.23 2.01 7.98
C GLU A 24 -10.08 3.01 7.85
N LEU A 25 -9.58 3.52 8.99
CA LEU A 25 -8.44 4.43 9.03
C LEU A 25 -7.19 3.79 8.41
N TYR A 26 -6.90 2.53 8.77
CA TYR A 26 -5.74 1.83 8.22
C TYR A 26 -5.87 1.59 6.70
N THR A 27 -7.07 1.24 6.23
CA THR A 27 -7.35 1.05 4.81
C THR A 27 -7.14 2.33 4.00
N HIS A 28 -7.67 3.45 4.48
CA HIS A 28 -7.48 4.76 3.84
C HIS A 28 -6.02 5.17 3.82
N LYS A 29 -5.31 4.98 4.94
CA LYS A 29 -3.89 5.27 5.04
C LYS A 29 -3.07 4.50 4.01
N LEU A 30 -3.33 3.20 3.82
CA LEU A 30 -2.64 2.40 2.81
C LEU A 30 -2.88 2.92 1.39
N GLY A 31 -4.11 3.34 1.08
CA GLY A 31 -4.45 3.94 -0.21
C GLY A 31 -3.68 5.25 -0.45
N GLN A 32 -3.65 6.13 0.55
CA GLN A 32 -2.93 7.40 0.49
C GLN A 32 -1.42 7.19 0.33
N GLU A 33 -0.82 6.32 1.14
CA GLU A 33 0.62 6.04 1.06
C GLU A 33 1.02 5.46 -0.31
N LEU A 34 0.16 4.61 -0.90
CA LEU A 34 0.37 4.10 -2.26
C LEU A 34 0.30 5.23 -3.30
N GLU A 35 -0.73 6.07 -3.24
CA GLU A 35 -0.91 7.21 -4.15
C GLU A 35 0.26 8.20 -4.07
N GLU A 36 0.64 8.60 -2.86
CA GLU A 36 1.78 9.50 -2.62
C GLU A 36 3.08 8.91 -3.18
N THR A 37 3.31 7.61 -2.97
CA THR A 37 4.49 6.92 -3.53
C THR A 37 4.45 6.91 -5.06
N MET A 38 3.29 6.66 -5.66
CA MET A 38 3.11 6.69 -7.11
C MET A 38 3.43 8.08 -7.68
N ILE A 39 2.95 9.15 -7.03
CA ILE A 39 3.27 10.54 -7.40
C ILE A 39 4.78 10.79 -7.32
N MET A 40 5.43 10.42 -6.22
CA MET A 40 6.87 10.62 -6.03
C MET A 40 7.74 9.84 -7.02
N THR A 41 7.25 8.70 -7.50
CA THR A 41 7.95 7.82 -8.45
C THR A 41 7.56 8.08 -9.90
N GLY A 42 6.66 9.04 -10.17
CA GLY A 42 6.21 9.39 -11.52
C GLY A 42 5.30 8.36 -12.18
N CYS A 43 4.67 7.48 -11.39
CA CYS A 43 3.69 6.50 -11.88
C CYS A 43 2.28 7.11 -11.82
N HIS A 44 1.62 7.26 -12.97
CA HIS A 44 0.25 7.80 -13.03
C HIS A 44 -0.82 6.71 -12.99
N ARG A 45 -0.45 5.47 -13.30
CA ARG A 45 -1.29 4.27 -13.31
C ARG A 45 -0.56 3.13 -12.64
N LEU A 46 -1.30 2.14 -12.13
CA LEU A 46 -0.70 0.93 -11.55
C LEU A 46 0.17 0.18 -12.57
N ASP A 47 -0.21 0.19 -13.84
CA ASP A 47 0.52 -0.44 -14.94
C ASP A 47 1.89 0.22 -15.21
N ASP A 48 2.09 1.48 -14.78
CA ASP A 48 3.37 2.18 -14.94
C ASP A 48 4.44 1.61 -13.96
N ILE A 49 3.99 0.97 -12.87
CA ILE A 49 4.87 0.44 -11.82
C ILE A 49 5.65 -0.76 -12.36
N GLY A 50 6.96 -0.57 -12.51
CA GLY A 50 7.85 -1.50 -13.21
C GLY A 50 9.26 -1.60 -12.63
N LYS A 51 10.09 -2.47 -13.22
CA LYS A 51 11.46 -2.76 -12.76
C LYS A 51 12.38 -1.54 -12.75
N THR A 52 12.09 -0.51 -13.55
CA THR A 52 12.86 0.74 -13.60
C THR A 52 12.69 1.59 -12.35
N HIS A 53 11.63 1.37 -11.57
CA HIS A 53 11.30 2.14 -10.37
C HIS A 53 11.85 1.52 -9.07
N VAL A 54 12.54 0.39 -9.16
CA VAL A 54 13.09 -0.33 -8.00
C VAL A 54 14.56 -0.68 -8.23
N SER A 55 15.39 -0.45 -7.22
CA SER A 55 16.79 -0.86 -7.21
C SER A 55 16.99 -1.89 -6.11
N TYR A 56 17.50 -3.07 -6.46
CA TYR A 56 17.84 -4.12 -5.50
C TYR A 56 19.26 -4.63 -5.77
N LYS A 57 20.03 -4.82 -4.70
CA LYS A 57 21.30 -5.55 -4.72
C LYS A 57 21.11 -6.82 -3.93
N PHE A 58 21.48 -7.95 -4.52
CA PHE A 58 21.58 -9.23 -3.82
C PHE A 58 22.91 -9.32 -3.09
#